data_AF-J9WC48-F1
#
_entry.id   AF-J9WC48-F1
#
_cell.length_a   1.000
_cell.length_b   1.000
_cell.length_c   1.000
_cell.angle_alpha   90.00
_cell.angle_beta   90.00
_cell.angle_gamma   90.00
#
_symmetry.space_group_name_H-M   'P 1'
#
loop_
_entity.id
_entity.type
_entity.pdbx_description
1 polymer ?
#
loop_
_entity_poly.entity_id
_entity_poly.type
_entity_poly.pdbx_seq_one_letter_code
_entity_poly.pdbx_strand_id
1 'polypeptide(L)'
;MVGDQYGLPIPADPATLLSGGAAFLTKAFRASGVLADNSVVRISDYREISGGSTGRKVVLSVEYARAAPDLHTELFVKFSRDLDNPVRDRGKTQMEPEVRFASLSRAPEFPIAVPCPQFADYHRPTGTGLLVTERIKFGGNGIERQYHKCLDYEMPEPLGHYRALLTALARLAGTHRSGRLPAELTAHFPLDVRAATVGERAPLSAEKLDRRVSQLAEFAQTHPGLLPANCRSPEFLARLRDDAPRVALHEQAIAHQLADDSDYVALCHWNANIDNAWFWRDTGGTLHCGLMDWGCVGQMNLGMALWGAMSGAETDMWDTHLDDLLQLFVTEYERCGGPQLEAGRLRRHMLLYAAAMGVAWLLDVPALIRKRFDTVPGTRKDPRIRDDESVRAPLQMLSNLLSAWERHRVGDLLDDVLP
;
A
#
# COMPACT_ATOMS: atom_id res chain seq x y z
N MET A 1 5.94 -7.21 27.13
CA MET A 1 6.25 -8.40 26.31
C MET A 1 7.71 -8.33 25.90
N VAL A 2 8.41 -9.46 25.69
CA VAL A 2 9.82 -9.45 25.27
C VAL A 2 9.87 -9.65 23.76
N GLY A 3 10.56 -8.78 23.03
CA GLY A 3 10.71 -8.89 21.58
C GLY A 3 11.58 -10.09 21.18
N ASP A 4 11.22 -10.72 20.07
CA ASP A 4 11.84 -11.95 19.59
C ASP A 4 13.26 -11.70 19.05
N GLN A 5 13.56 -10.49 18.55
CA GLN A 5 14.85 -10.17 17.92
C GLN A 5 15.93 -9.73 18.91
N TYR A 6 15.60 -8.80 19.82
CA TYR A 6 16.60 -8.20 20.71
C TYR A 6 16.47 -8.64 22.17
N GLY A 7 15.47 -9.46 22.51
CA GLY A 7 15.26 -9.93 23.90
C GLY A 7 14.93 -8.78 24.87
N LEU A 8 14.41 -7.66 24.36
CA LEU A 8 14.07 -6.48 25.15
C LEU A 8 12.57 -6.43 25.45
N PRO A 9 12.15 -5.96 26.64
CA PRO A 9 10.75 -5.59 26.87
C PRO A 9 10.31 -4.50 25.88
N ILE A 10 9.32 -4.80 25.05
CA ILE A 10 8.73 -3.86 24.10
C ILE A 10 7.47 -3.20 24.69
N PRO A 11 7.40 -1.85 24.69
CA PRO A 11 6.16 -1.11 24.94
C PRO A 11 5.06 -1.52 23.97
N ALA A 12 3.87 -1.82 24.50
CA ALA A 12 2.71 -2.18 23.68
C ALA A 12 1.84 -0.97 23.30
N ASP A 13 2.08 0.18 23.93
CA ASP A 13 1.25 1.38 23.81
C ASP A 13 2.08 2.66 24.05
N PRO A 14 1.54 3.83 23.68
CA PRO A 14 2.20 5.12 23.89
C PRO A 14 2.56 5.44 25.35
N ALA A 15 1.71 5.10 26.32
CA ALA A 15 1.97 5.46 27.73
C ALA A 15 3.16 4.67 28.28
N THR A 16 3.24 3.38 27.95
CA THR A 16 4.36 2.50 28.33
C THR A 16 5.67 2.98 27.69
N LEU A 17 5.65 3.43 26.42
CA LEU A 17 6.83 4.00 25.78
C LEU A 17 7.31 5.26 26.49
N LEU A 18 6.39 6.18 26.78
CA LEU A 18 6.71 7.44 27.45
C LEU A 18 7.26 7.20 28.86
N SER A 19 6.70 6.23 29.60
CA SER A 19 7.19 5.83 30.92
C SER A 19 8.60 5.23 30.88
N GLY A 20 8.91 4.43 29.85
CA GLY A 20 10.27 3.91 29.63
C GLY A 20 11.28 5.00 29.24
N GLY A 21 10.81 6.04 28.56
CA GLY A 21 11.53 7.28 28.29
C GLY A 21 12.88 7.11 27.60
N ALA A 22 13.78 8.04 27.87
CA ALA A 22 15.13 8.09 27.29
C ALA A 22 15.98 6.84 27.60
N ALA A 23 15.77 6.21 28.76
CA ALA A 23 16.47 5.00 29.16
C ALA A 23 16.11 3.81 28.27
N PHE A 24 14.81 3.62 28.00
CA PHE A 24 14.36 2.60 27.06
C PHE A 24 14.91 2.85 25.64
N LEU A 25 14.75 4.08 25.11
CA LEU A 25 15.23 4.41 23.76
C LEU A 25 16.74 4.21 23.62
N THR A 26 17.52 4.58 24.63
CA THR A 26 18.98 4.31 24.64
C THR A 26 19.27 2.82 24.54
N LYS A 27 18.59 1.99 25.34
CA LYS A 27 18.78 0.53 25.30
C LYS A 27 18.36 -0.07 23.96
N ALA A 28 17.21 0.37 23.44
CA ALA A 28 16.65 -0.09 22.17
C ALA A 28 17.58 0.24 21.00
N PHE A 29 18.04 1.49 20.89
CA PHE A 29 18.91 1.91 19.79
C PHE A 29 20.32 1.31 19.88
N ARG A 30 20.81 1.02 21.08
CA ARG A 30 22.06 0.26 21.25
C ARG A 30 21.90 -1.18 20.80
N ALA A 31 20.80 -1.83 21.17
CA ALA A 31 20.52 -3.20 20.75
C ALA A 31 20.34 -3.32 19.23
N SER A 32 19.73 -2.31 18.58
CA SER A 32 19.55 -2.27 17.13
C SER A 32 20.80 -1.87 16.33
N GLY A 33 21.88 -1.46 17.02
CA GLY A 33 23.14 -1.02 16.42
C GLY A 33 23.17 0.44 15.95
N VAL A 34 22.11 1.22 16.19
CA VAL A 34 22.00 2.63 15.78
C VAL A 34 22.76 3.56 16.73
N LEU A 35 22.84 3.20 18.01
CA LEU A 35 23.68 3.91 18.97
C LEU A 35 24.85 3.03 19.41
N ALA A 36 26.06 3.60 19.38
CA ALA A 36 27.24 3.03 20.02
C ALA A 36 27.31 3.47 21.50
N ASP A 37 28.37 4.20 21.88
CA ASP A 37 28.61 4.70 23.23
C ASP A 37 27.80 5.96 23.60
N ASN A 38 26.96 6.46 22.68
CA ASN A 38 26.07 7.60 22.88
C ASN A 38 24.76 7.19 23.57
N SER A 39 23.92 8.15 23.95
CA SER A 39 22.65 7.90 24.63
C SER A 39 21.61 8.96 24.31
N VAL A 40 20.34 8.58 24.33
CA VAL A 40 19.24 9.53 24.41
C VAL A 40 19.21 10.10 25.83
N VAL A 41 19.24 11.42 25.98
CA VAL A 41 19.20 12.09 27.28
C VAL A 41 17.82 12.63 27.61
N ARG A 42 17.02 12.97 26.58
CA ARG A 42 15.71 13.59 26.76
C ARG A 42 14.79 13.29 25.58
N ILE A 43 13.50 13.15 25.89
CA ILE A 43 12.42 13.27 24.90
C ILE A 43 11.88 14.70 25.03
N SER A 44 12.11 15.53 24.01
CA SER A 44 11.83 16.96 24.05
C SER A 44 10.42 17.31 23.55
N ASP A 45 9.83 16.45 22.72
CA ASP A 45 8.44 16.52 22.28
C ASP A 45 7.87 15.10 22.17
N TYR A 46 6.57 14.96 22.44
CA TYR A 46 5.88 13.68 22.41
C TYR A 46 4.41 13.89 22.12
N ARG A 47 3.91 13.32 21.03
CA ARG A 47 2.51 13.46 20.64
C ARG A 47 2.01 12.22 19.92
N GLU A 48 0.87 11.71 20.38
CA GLU A 48 0.11 10.74 19.62
C GLU A 48 -0.54 11.38 18.39
N ILE A 49 -0.50 10.68 17.26
CA ILE A 49 -1.11 11.12 16.01
C ILE A 49 -2.12 10.11 15.51
N SER A 50 -3.22 10.62 14.97
CA SER A 50 -4.25 9.82 14.32
C SER A 50 -3.84 9.49 12.88
N GLY A 51 -4.32 8.35 12.37
CA GLY A 51 -4.08 7.92 10.99
C GLY A 51 -3.70 6.45 10.88
N GLY A 52 -3.81 5.90 9.67
CA GLY A 52 -3.58 4.49 9.34
C GLY A 52 -4.62 3.52 9.91
N SER A 53 -4.73 2.34 9.29
CA SER A 53 -5.77 1.35 9.60
C SER A 53 -5.47 0.49 10.84
N THR A 54 -4.21 0.37 11.24
CA THR A 54 -3.77 -0.51 12.33
C THR A 54 -2.87 0.22 13.33
N GLY A 55 -2.99 -0.16 14.60
CA GLY A 55 -2.11 0.27 15.68
C GLY A 55 -2.09 1.77 16.00
N ARG A 56 -1.56 2.10 17.17
CA ARG A 56 -1.33 3.50 17.60
C ARG A 56 -0.03 4.05 17.01
N LYS A 57 0.08 5.38 16.92
CA LYS A 57 1.21 6.07 16.28
C LYS A 57 1.60 7.29 17.09
N VAL A 58 2.91 7.51 17.23
CA VAL A 58 3.47 8.63 18.00
C VAL A 58 4.54 9.30 17.16
N VAL A 59 4.61 10.62 17.24
CA VAL A 59 5.79 11.39 16.86
C VAL A 59 6.48 11.89 18.11
N LEU A 60 7.81 11.82 18.13
CA LEU A 60 8.59 12.31 19.27
C LEU A 60 9.91 12.92 18.80
N SER A 61 10.42 13.86 19.59
CA SER A 61 11.73 14.46 19.40
C SER A 61 12.67 14.02 20.50
N VAL A 62 13.91 13.69 20.16
CA VAL A 62 14.95 13.26 21.10
C VAL A 62 16.16 14.16 21.06
N GLU A 63 16.82 14.26 22.21
CA GLU A 63 18.16 14.84 22.34
C GLU A 63 19.14 13.74 22.72
N TYR A 64 20.28 13.72 22.03
CA TYR A 64 21.39 12.81 22.31
C TYR A 64 22.44 13.50 23.18
N ALA A 65 23.16 12.73 24.01
CA ALA A 65 24.23 13.24 24.86
C ALA A 65 25.34 13.91 24.04
N ARG A 66 25.64 13.36 22.86
CA ARG A 66 26.48 13.96 21.83
C ARG A 66 25.66 14.10 20.56
N ALA A 67 25.56 15.30 20.01
CA ALA A 67 24.97 15.50 18.69
C ALA A 67 25.84 14.81 17.64
N ALA A 68 25.23 14.11 16.70
CA ALA A 68 25.91 13.47 15.59
C ALA A 68 25.04 13.60 14.33
N PRO A 69 25.64 13.91 13.16
CA PRO A 69 24.90 14.23 11.94
C PRO A 69 24.14 13.02 11.36
N ASP A 70 24.52 11.82 11.74
CA ASP A 70 23.94 10.53 11.35
C ASP A 70 22.79 10.07 12.28
N LEU A 71 22.52 10.81 13.37
CA LEU A 71 21.44 10.47 14.30
C LEU A 71 20.17 11.29 14.05
N HIS A 72 19.05 10.59 13.88
CA HIS A 72 17.75 11.23 13.68
C HIS A 72 17.16 11.69 15.01
N THR A 73 16.93 12.99 15.15
CA THR A 73 16.31 13.57 16.36
C THR A 73 14.79 13.57 16.32
N GLU A 74 14.19 13.36 15.14
CA GLU A 74 12.76 13.44 14.91
C GLU A 74 12.27 12.08 14.47
N LEU A 75 11.46 11.46 15.33
CA LEU A 75 11.14 10.05 15.23
C LEU A 75 9.65 9.82 15.06
N PHE A 76 9.33 8.78 14.31
CA PHE A 76 8.00 8.22 14.19
C PHE A 76 8.00 6.84 14.82
N VAL A 77 6.95 6.56 15.60
CA VAL A 77 6.78 5.29 16.31
C VAL A 77 5.44 4.70 15.94
N LYS A 78 5.46 3.44 15.49
CA LYS A 78 4.27 2.64 15.19
C LYS A 78 4.21 1.48 16.18
N PHE A 79 3.02 1.26 16.73
CA PHE A 79 2.72 0.11 17.58
C PHE A 79 1.87 -0.88 16.79
N SER A 80 2.03 -2.19 17.00
CA SER A 80 1.14 -3.17 16.37
C SER A 80 -0.25 -3.18 17.02
N ARG A 81 -0.31 -2.85 18.31
CA ARG A 81 -1.51 -2.98 19.15
C ARG A 81 -2.32 -1.69 19.17
N ASP A 82 -3.63 -1.86 19.30
CA ASP A 82 -4.56 -0.83 19.70
C ASP A 82 -5.53 -1.42 20.74
N LEU A 83 -5.07 -1.46 21.99
CA LEU A 83 -5.78 -2.14 23.09
C LEU A 83 -7.16 -1.53 23.37
N ASP A 84 -7.37 -0.28 22.95
CA ASP A 84 -8.62 0.47 23.16
C ASP A 84 -9.60 0.29 21.99
N ASN A 85 -9.16 -0.27 20.86
CA ASN A 85 -10.00 -0.50 19.67
C ASN A 85 -9.83 -1.93 19.12
N PRO A 86 -10.70 -2.86 19.52
CA PRO A 86 -10.63 -4.26 19.10
C PRO A 86 -10.68 -4.48 17.58
N VAL A 87 -11.30 -3.58 16.82
CA VAL A 87 -11.36 -3.68 15.34
C VAL A 87 -9.98 -3.38 14.75
N ARG A 88 -9.32 -2.31 15.22
CA ARG A 88 -7.96 -1.95 14.78
C ARG A 88 -6.91 -2.94 15.28
N ASP A 89 -7.07 -3.49 16.48
CA ASP A 89 -6.13 -4.46 17.07
C ASP A 89 -6.07 -5.79 16.29
N ARG A 90 -7.09 -6.12 15.48
CA ARG A 90 -7.06 -7.31 14.60
C ARG A 90 -5.90 -7.24 13.60
N GLY A 91 -5.50 -6.04 13.19
CA GLY A 91 -4.42 -5.83 12.25
C GLY A 91 -3.01 -5.96 12.84
N LYS A 92 -2.86 -6.32 14.11
CA LYS A 92 -1.55 -6.39 14.80
C LYS A 92 -0.52 -7.29 14.12
N THR A 93 -0.98 -8.32 13.40
CA THR A 93 -0.11 -9.26 12.67
C THR A 93 0.57 -8.63 11.45
N GLN A 94 0.04 -7.52 10.93
CA GLN A 94 0.64 -6.78 9.81
C GLN A 94 2.00 -6.15 10.18
N MET A 95 2.27 -5.91 11.47
CA MET A 95 3.56 -5.32 11.86
C MET A 95 4.73 -6.32 11.76
N GLU A 96 4.48 -7.62 11.83
CA GLU A 96 5.54 -8.62 11.79
C GLU A 96 6.39 -8.54 10.50
N PRO A 97 5.82 -8.56 9.29
CA PRO A 97 6.60 -8.40 8.07
C PRO A 97 7.26 -7.01 7.97
N GLU A 98 6.62 -5.97 8.50
CA GLU A 98 7.19 -4.62 8.51
C GLU A 98 8.45 -4.51 9.41
N VAL A 99 8.45 -5.18 10.57
CA VAL A 99 9.63 -5.28 11.45
C VAL A 99 10.78 -6.01 10.77
N ARG A 100 10.49 -7.08 10.03
CA ARG A 100 11.51 -7.77 9.22
C ARG A 100 12.05 -6.88 8.12
N PHE A 101 11.17 -6.14 7.47
CA PHE A 101 11.54 -5.24 6.39
C PHE A 101 12.42 -4.09 6.88
N ALA A 102 12.21 -3.59 8.10
CA ALA A 102 13.12 -2.64 8.74
C ALA A 102 14.55 -3.20 8.93
N SER A 103 14.72 -4.51 9.10
CA SER A 103 16.06 -5.11 9.09
C SER A 103 16.62 -5.21 7.67
N LEU A 104 15.81 -5.65 6.71
CA LEU A 104 16.19 -5.75 5.30
C LEU A 104 16.59 -4.39 4.69
N SER A 105 15.90 -3.31 5.05
CA SER A 105 16.15 -1.99 4.48
C SER A 105 17.47 -1.35 4.90
N ARG A 106 18.15 -1.93 5.90
CA ARG A 106 19.50 -1.52 6.33
C ARG A 106 20.60 -2.25 5.57
N ALA A 107 20.27 -3.17 4.66
CA ALA A 107 21.26 -3.87 3.85
C ALA A 107 22.02 -2.89 2.93
N PRO A 108 23.34 -3.05 2.72
CA PRO A 108 24.16 -2.11 1.93
C PRO A 108 23.68 -1.85 0.48
N GLU A 109 22.94 -2.78 -0.13
CA GLU A 109 22.42 -2.67 -1.49
C GLU A 109 20.89 -2.44 -1.56
N PHE A 110 20.28 -1.97 -0.48
CA PHE A 110 18.84 -1.70 -0.48
C PHE A 110 18.50 -0.55 -1.47
N PRO A 111 17.60 -0.75 -2.45
CA PRO A 111 17.62 0.05 -3.68
C PRO A 111 16.71 1.29 -3.69
N ILE A 112 15.96 1.53 -2.60
CA ILE A 112 14.98 2.61 -2.51
C ILE A 112 15.04 3.33 -1.16
N ALA A 113 14.52 4.55 -1.13
CA ALA A 113 14.36 5.30 0.10
C ALA A 113 13.17 4.77 0.91
N VAL A 114 13.43 4.43 2.17
CA VAL A 114 12.44 4.09 3.20
C VAL A 114 12.82 4.85 4.48
N PRO A 115 11.89 5.12 5.41
CA PRO A 115 12.25 5.80 6.66
C PRO A 115 13.32 5.00 7.41
N CYS A 116 14.44 5.64 7.73
CA CYS A 116 15.59 5.01 8.39
C CYS A 116 15.20 4.35 9.72
N PRO A 117 15.25 3.01 9.84
CA PRO A 117 14.83 2.32 11.05
C PRO A 117 15.80 2.54 12.21
N GLN A 118 15.26 3.01 13.33
CA GLN A 118 16.01 3.21 14.58
C GLN A 118 15.91 1.98 15.50
N PHE A 119 14.75 1.34 15.54
CA PHE A 119 14.49 0.11 16.29
C PHE A 119 13.25 -0.58 15.72
N ALA A 120 13.25 -1.91 15.66
CA ALA A 120 12.08 -2.68 15.22
C ALA A 120 12.11 -4.04 15.89
N ASP A 121 11.06 -4.41 16.62
CA ASP A 121 10.96 -5.73 17.23
C ASP A 121 9.49 -6.16 17.36
N TYR A 122 9.26 -7.46 17.42
CA TYR A 122 7.95 -8.08 17.46
C TYR A 122 7.99 -9.30 18.36
N HIS A 123 6.96 -9.47 19.18
CA HIS A 123 6.72 -10.65 20.01
C HIS A 123 5.56 -11.43 19.40
N ARG A 124 5.90 -12.49 18.65
CA ARG A 124 4.94 -13.27 17.87
C ARG A 124 3.79 -13.83 18.69
N PRO A 125 3.99 -14.45 19.88
CA PRO A 125 2.89 -15.08 20.62
C PRO A 125 1.73 -14.15 20.99
N THR A 126 2.00 -12.84 21.17
CA THR A 126 0.94 -11.86 21.51
C THR A 126 0.62 -10.88 20.38
N GLY A 127 1.38 -10.94 19.30
CA GLY A 127 1.35 -9.97 18.21
C GLY A 127 1.69 -8.54 18.64
N THR A 128 2.52 -8.38 19.67
CA THR A 128 2.95 -7.06 20.16
C THR A 128 4.22 -6.65 19.42
N GLY A 129 4.23 -5.48 18.81
CA GLY A 129 5.37 -4.96 18.06
C GLY A 129 5.56 -3.48 18.26
N LEU A 130 6.80 -3.05 18.06
CA LEU A 130 7.22 -1.66 18.09
C LEU A 130 8.17 -1.42 16.91
N LEU A 131 7.86 -0.41 16.10
CA LEU A 131 8.73 0.11 15.07
C LEU A 131 9.01 1.59 15.36
N VAL A 132 10.28 1.97 15.39
CA VAL A 132 10.77 3.33 15.50
C VAL A 132 11.60 3.65 14.26
N THR A 133 11.24 4.70 13.54
CA THR A 133 11.95 5.18 12.35
C THR A 133 12.25 6.67 12.48
N GLU A 134 13.05 7.21 11.57
CA GLU A 134 13.01 8.65 11.31
C GLU A 134 11.58 9.10 10.98
N ARG A 135 11.29 10.37 11.29
CA ARG A 135 10.06 11.04 10.89
C ARG A 135 10.29 11.78 9.58
N ILE A 136 9.52 11.42 8.56
CA ILE A 136 9.48 12.16 7.30
C ILE A 136 8.79 13.51 7.53
N LYS A 137 9.50 14.61 7.22
CA LYS A 137 9.03 15.99 7.42
C LYS A 137 8.35 16.53 6.17
N PHE A 138 7.12 16.06 5.90
CA PHE A 138 6.31 16.58 4.80
C PHE A 138 6.20 18.11 4.81
N GLY A 139 6.42 18.74 3.66
CA GLY A 139 6.41 20.19 3.47
C GLY A 139 7.65 20.92 4.03
N GLY A 140 8.68 20.20 4.46
CA GLY A 140 9.92 20.76 4.98
C GLY A 140 11.16 20.10 4.36
N ASN A 141 12.31 20.76 4.46
CA ASN A 141 13.61 20.22 4.02
C ASN A 141 13.64 19.73 2.56
N GLY A 142 12.90 20.39 1.66
CA GLY A 142 12.80 20.00 0.25
C GLY A 142 11.87 18.80 -0.03
N ILE A 143 11.26 18.22 1.01
CA ILE A 143 10.20 17.22 0.87
C ILE A 143 8.88 17.95 0.59
N GLU A 144 8.16 17.47 -0.41
CA GLU A 144 6.85 18.00 -0.76
C GLU A 144 5.83 17.79 0.37
N ARG A 145 4.68 18.47 0.30
CA ARG A 145 3.59 18.23 1.25
C ARG A 145 3.09 16.79 1.11
N GLN A 146 2.41 16.28 2.15
CA GLN A 146 1.72 15.00 2.00
C GLN A 146 0.58 15.15 0.98
N TYR A 147 0.48 14.19 0.07
CA TYR A 147 -0.65 14.06 -0.84
C TYR A 147 -1.54 12.93 -0.36
N HIS A 148 -2.85 13.10 -0.51
CA HIS A 148 -3.84 12.14 -0.02
C HIS A 148 -4.34 11.27 -1.16
N LYS A 149 -4.61 9.99 -0.85
CA LYS A 149 -5.14 9.02 -1.79
C LYS A 149 -6.43 9.52 -2.45
N CYS A 150 -6.54 9.31 -3.76
CA CYS A 150 -7.67 9.70 -4.59
C CYS A 150 -7.93 11.22 -4.63
N LEU A 151 -6.92 12.04 -4.31
CA LEU A 151 -6.93 13.50 -4.43
C LEU A 151 -5.81 14.01 -5.33
N ASP A 152 -5.38 13.18 -6.28
CA ASP A 152 -4.34 13.45 -7.27
C ASP A 152 -4.55 14.75 -8.07
N TYR A 153 -5.80 15.20 -8.25
CA TYR A 153 -6.08 16.50 -8.87
C TYR A 153 -5.58 17.71 -8.05
N GLU A 154 -5.11 17.49 -6.83
CA GLU A 154 -4.44 18.48 -5.96
C GLU A 154 -2.91 18.34 -6.00
N MET A 155 -2.39 17.30 -6.66
CA MET A 155 -0.97 17.01 -6.79
C MET A 155 -0.42 17.72 -8.04
N PRO A 156 0.74 18.41 -7.95
CA PRO A 156 1.40 18.92 -9.14
C PRO A 156 1.88 17.77 -10.00
N GLU A 157 1.82 17.89 -11.33
CA GLU A 157 2.37 16.90 -12.26
C GLU A 157 2.10 15.42 -11.87
N PRO A 158 0.83 14.96 -11.75
CA PRO A 158 0.54 13.62 -11.23
C PRO A 158 1.27 12.49 -11.95
N LEU A 159 1.41 12.58 -13.29
CA LEU A 159 2.15 11.59 -14.07
C LEU A 159 3.62 11.48 -13.63
N GLY A 160 4.28 12.60 -13.31
CA GLY A 160 5.66 12.60 -12.82
C GLY A 160 5.80 11.85 -11.49
N HIS A 161 4.84 12.03 -10.59
CA HIS A 161 4.79 11.37 -9.29
C HIS A 161 4.58 9.86 -9.42
N TYR A 162 3.65 9.44 -10.29
CA TYR A 162 3.44 8.02 -10.58
C TYR A 162 4.66 7.38 -11.25
N ARG A 163 5.36 8.09 -12.15
CA ARG A 163 6.63 7.60 -12.71
C ARG A 163 7.69 7.40 -11.62
N ALA A 164 7.86 8.34 -10.70
CA ALA A 164 8.82 8.22 -9.59
C ALA A 164 8.46 7.06 -8.64
N LEU A 165 7.18 6.92 -8.32
CA LEU A 165 6.67 5.87 -7.44
C LEU A 165 6.81 4.47 -8.05
N LEU A 166 6.41 4.29 -9.31
CA LEU A 166 6.58 3.01 -9.99
C LEU A 166 8.04 2.67 -10.27
N THR A 167 8.90 3.67 -10.48
CA THR A 167 10.36 3.47 -10.53
C THR A 167 10.88 2.88 -9.21
N ALA A 168 10.46 3.40 -8.06
CA ALA A 168 10.85 2.85 -6.77
C ALA A 168 10.37 1.40 -6.58
N LEU A 169 9.12 1.10 -6.94
CA LEU A 169 8.61 -0.28 -6.88
C LEU A 169 9.40 -1.23 -7.80
N ALA A 170 9.68 -0.82 -9.04
CA ALA A 170 10.47 -1.59 -9.99
C ALA A 170 11.89 -1.85 -9.49
N ARG A 171 12.53 -0.85 -8.87
CA ARG A 171 13.87 -0.98 -8.27
C ARG A 171 13.91 -2.03 -7.17
N LEU A 172 12.95 -2.00 -6.25
CA LEU A 172 12.87 -2.99 -5.18
C LEU A 172 12.65 -4.40 -5.74
N ALA A 173 11.65 -4.54 -6.61
CA ALA A 173 11.29 -5.82 -7.20
C ALA A 173 12.44 -6.42 -8.04
N GLY A 174 13.07 -5.60 -8.90
CA GLY A 174 14.17 -6.03 -9.76
C GLY A 174 15.42 -6.38 -8.95
N THR A 175 15.76 -5.58 -7.94
CA THR A 175 16.92 -5.87 -7.07
C THR A 175 16.70 -7.15 -6.26
N HIS A 176 15.48 -7.37 -5.74
CA HIS A 176 15.12 -8.63 -5.11
C HIS A 176 15.33 -9.82 -6.07
N ARG A 177 14.84 -9.70 -7.31
CA ARG A 177 14.92 -10.78 -8.31
C ARG A 177 16.30 -10.98 -8.92
N SER A 178 17.17 -9.99 -8.83
CA SER A 178 18.59 -10.13 -9.16
C SER A 178 19.39 -10.96 -8.14
N GLY A 179 18.83 -11.24 -6.96
CA GLY A 179 19.52 -11.93 -5.88
C GLY A 179 20.52 -11.08 -5.09
N ARG A 180 20.56 -9.75 -5.33
CA ARG A 180 21.45 -8.81 -4.61
C ARG A 180 21.00 -8.49 -3.19
N LEU A 181 19.74 -8.76 -2.84
CA LEU A 181 19.29 -8.64 -1.45
C LEU A 181 19.70 -9.88 -0.63
N PRO A 182 20.10 -9.72 0.65
CA PRO A 182 20.56 -10.85 1.46
C PRO A 182 19.48 -11.94 1.60
N ALA A 183 19.82 -13.16 1.18
CA ALA A 183 18.87 -14.28 1.08
C ALA A 183 18.28 -14.67 2.45
N GLU A 184 19.07 -14.56 3.50
CA GLU A 184 18.66 -14.82 4.88
C GLU A 184 17.59 -13.84 5.36
N LEU A 185 17.59 -12.59 4.86
CA LEU A 185 16.58 -11.60 5.22
C LEU A 185 15.34 -11.71 4.34
N THR A 186 15.50 -12.05 3.05
CA THR A 186 14.38 -12.19 2.11
C THR A 186 13.59 -13.49 2.29
N ALA A 187 14.21 -14.56 2.81
CA ALA A 187 13.56 -15.83 3.12
C ALA A 187 12.39 -15.70 4.10
N HIS A 188 12.33 -14.61 4.87
CA HIS A 188 11.24 -14.33 5.81
C HIS A 188 9.99 -13.71 5.17
N PHE A 189 9.97 -13.53 3.86
CA PHE A 189 8.81 -13.04 3.09
C PHE A 189 8.34 -14.14 2.12
N PRO A 190 7.61 -15.17 2.59
CA PRO A 190 7.10 -16.19 1.70
C PRO A 190 6.12 -15.59 0.69
N LEU A 191 6.03 -16.19 -0.50
CA LEU A 191 4.94 -15.92 -1.43
C LEU A 191 3.63 -16.39 -0.78
N ASP A 192 2.69 -15.47 -0.62
CA ASP A 192 1.35 -15.80 -0.15
C ASP A 192 0.30 -15.04 -0.96
N VAL A 193 -0.01 -15.53 -2.16
CA VAL A 193 -1.02 -14.89 -3.03
C VAL A 193 -2.42 -14.94 -2.42
N ARG A 194 -2.71 -15.91 -1.55
CA ARG A 194 -3.99 -16.01 -0.84
C ARG A 194 -4.08 -14.99 0.31
N ALA A 195 -3.01 -14.78 1.07
CA ALA A 195 -2.94 -13.77 2.13
C ALA A 195 -2.54 -12.38 1.64
N ALA A 196 -2.07 -12.22 0.40
CA ALA A 196 -1.81 -10.92 -0.26
C ALA A 196 -3.11 -10.22 -0.68
N THR A 197 -4.15 -10.37 0.15
CA THR A 197 -5.43 -9.70 0.07
C THR A 197 -5.81 -9.31 1.51
N VAL A 198 -6.18 -8.05 1.73
CA VAL A 198 -6.50 -7.58 3.08
C VAL A 198 -7.93 -7.98 3.45
N GLY A 199 -8.08 -8.83 4.48
CA GLY A 199 -9.36 -9.16 5.13
C GLY A 199 -9.90 -10.56 4.81
N GLU A 200 -10.76 -11.07 5.69
CA GLU A 200 -11.46 -12.35 5.49
C GLU A 200 -12.57 -12.21 4.44
N ARG A 201 -12.55 -13.06 3.40
CA ARG A 201 -13.55 -13.08 2.32
C ARG A 201 -14.72 -14.00 2.69
N ALA A 202 -15.93 -13.45 2.69
CA ALA A 202 -17.14 -14.27 2.68
C ALA A 202 -17.52 -14.58 1.22
N PRO A 203 -17.75 -15.85 0.83
CA PRO A 203 -18.20 -16.19 -0.52
C PRO A 203 -19.46 -15.40 -0.91
N LEU A 204 -19.45 -14.82 -2.11
CA LEU A 204 -20.60 -14.11 -2.68
C LEU A 204 -21.51 -15.12 -3.38
N SER A 205 -22.78 -15.20 -2.97
CA SER A 205 -23.77 -15.95 -3.74
C SER A 205 -24.04 -15.27 -5.09
N ALA A 206 -24.40 -16.06 -6.11
CA ALA A 206 -24.76 -15.55 -7.42
C ALA A 206 -25.86 -14.47 -7.36
N GLU A 207 -26.89 -14.69 -6.54
CA GLU A 207 -27.97 -13.73 -6.32
C GLU A 207 -27.47 -12.39 -5.72
N LYS A 208 -26.55 -12.46 -4.76
CA LYS A 208 -25.98 -11.25 -4.14
C LYS A 208 -25.14 -10.47 -5.15
N LEU A 209 -24.42 -11.17 -6.02
CA LEU A 209 -23.60 -10.57 -7.06
C LEU A 209 -24.48 -9.91 -8.14
N ASP A 210 -25.50 -10.60 -8.66
CA ASP A 210 -26.45 -10.04 -9.63
C ASP A 210 -27.12 -8.77 -9.09
N ARG A 211 -27.53 -8.80 -7.81
CA ARG A 211 -28.09 -7.61 -7.14
C ARG A 211 -27.08 -6.45 -7.09
N ARG A 212 -25.80 -6.72 -6.78
CA ARG A 212 -24.75 -5.68 -6.74
C ARG A 212 -24.54 -5.07 -8.13
N VAL A 213 -24.44 -5.88 -9.18
CA VAL A 213 -24.28 -5.39 -10.55
C VAL A 213 -25.51 -4.60 -11.01
N SER A 214 -26.71 -5.05 -10.66
CA SER A 214 -27.96 -4.32 -10.94
C SER A 214 -28.02 -2.96 -10.25
N GLN A 215 -27.62 -2.90 -8.97
CA GLN A 215 -27.52 -1.63 -8.22
C GLN A 215 -26.46 -0.69 -8.80
N LEU A 216 -25.34 -1.24 -9.28
CA LEU A 216 -24.31 -0.47 -9.97
C LEU A 216 -24.82 0.13 -11.28
N ALA A 217 -25.53 -0.65 -12.10
CA ALA A 217 -26.11 -0.19 -13.35
C ALA A 217 -27.11 0.96 -13.12
N GLU A 218 -27.99 0.83 -12.12
CA GLU A 218 -28.90 1.89 -11.71
C GLU A 218 -28.12 3.13 -11.24
N PHE A 219 -27.13 2.95 -10.37
CA PHE A 219 -26.32 4.04 -9.83
C PHE A 219 -25.57 4.83 -10.91
N ALA A 220 -25.03 4.14 -11.92
CA ALA A 220 -24.36 4.76 -13.06
C ALA A 220 -25.32 5.64 -13.89
N GLN A 221 -26.60 5.29 -13.97
CA GLN A 221 -27.60 6.10 -14.67
C GLN A 221 -28.13 7.25 -13.83
N THR A 222 -28.36 7.05 -12.52
CA THR A 222 -28.95 8.07 -11.65
C THR A 222 -27.94 9.10 -11.14
N HIS A 223 -26.65 8.75 -11.08
CA HIS A 223 -25.58 9.61 -10.58
C HIS A 223 -24.43 9.76 -11.60
N PRO A 224 -24.70 10.35 -12.78
CA PRO A 224 -23.75 10.39 -13.90
C PRO A 224 -22.46 11.17 -13.62
N GLY A 225 -22.42 12.01 -12.58
CA GLY A 225 -21.22 12.75 -12.18
C GLY A 225 -20.33 12.02 -11.15
N LEU A 226 -20.72 10.81 -10.73
CA LEU A 226 -19.94 10.00 -9.78
C LEU A 226 -19.15 8.86 -10.42
N LEU A 227 -19.49 8.47 -11.66
CA LEU A 227 -18.77 7.43 -12.40
C LEU A 227 -18.36 7.95 -13.79
N PRO A 228 -17.28 7.39 -14.37
CA PRO A 228 -16.86 7.71 -15.74
C PRO A 228 -17.95 7.44 -16.79
N ALA A 229 -17.93 8.20 -17.88
CA ALA A 229 -18.99 8.15 -18.89
C ALA A 229 -19.09 6.79 -19.60
N ASN A 230 -17.95 6.14 -19.85
CA ASN A 230 -17.90 4.80 -20.46
C ASN A 230 -18.56 3.74 -19.58
N CYS A 231 -18.54 3.92 -18.25
CA CYS A 231 -19.19 2.99 -17.31
C CYS A 231 -20.73 3.02 -17.37
N ARG A 232 -21.31 3.94 -18.15
CA ARG A 232 -22.77 4.11 -18.30
C ARG A 232 -23.33 3.47 -19.57
N SER A 233 -22.47 2.95 -20.45
CA SER A 233 -22.90 2.27 -21.68
C SER A 233 -23.79 1.06 -21.33
N PRO A 234 -24.98 0.92 -21.94
CA PRO A 234 -25.80 -0.28 -21.80
C PRO A 234 -25.05 -1.55 -22.22
N GLU A 235 -24.21 -1.45 -23.25
CA GLU A 235 -23.41 -2.57 -23.76
C GLU A 235 -22.35 -3.01 -22.75
N PHE A 236 -21.67 -2.06 -22.09
CA PHE A 236 -20.75 -2.37 -20.99
C PHE A 236 -21.48 -3.04 -19.83
N LEU A 237 -22.58 -2.46 -19.37
CA LEU A 237 -23.31 -2.96 -18.21
C LEU A 237 -23.88 -4.37 -18.45
N ALA A 238 -24.28 -4.68 -19.69
CA ALA A 238 -24.65 -6.03 -20.10
C ALA A 238 -23.46 -7.00 -19.99
N ARG A 239 -22.29 -6.64 -20.56
CA ARG A 239 -21.08 -7.47 -20.44
C ARG A 239 -20.63 -7.66 -19.00
N LEU A 240 -20.68 -6.61 -18.17
CA LEU A 240 -20.28 -6.70 -16.77
C LEU A 240 -21.18 -7.66 -15.98
N ARG A 241 -22.48 -7.74 -16.32
CA ARG A 241 -23.39 -8.75 -15.75
C ARG A 241 -22.97 -10.18 -16.09
N ASP A 242 -22.42 -10.40 -17.26
CA ASP A 242 -21.95 -11.72 -17.71
C ASP A 242 -20.54 -12.04 -17.14
N ASP A 243 -19.65 -11.04 -17.11
CA ASP A 243 -18.26 -11.22 -16.71
C ASP A 243 -18.09 -11.37 -15.18
N ALA A 244 -18.79 -10.57 -14.38
CA ALA A 244 -18.57 -10.56 -12.93
C ALA A 244 -18.82 -11.93 -12.26
N PRO A 245 -19.88 -12.69 -12.60
CA PRO A 245 -20.06 -14.05 -12.10
C PRO A 245 -18.95 -15.02 -12.56
N ARG A 246 -18.45 -14.87 -13.78
CA ARG A 246 -17.32 -15.68 -14.29
C ARG A 246 -16.06 -15.42 -13.47
N VAL A 247 -15.73 -14.15 -13.21
CA VAL A 247 -14.61 -13.78 -12.33
C VAL A 247 -14.78 -14.37 -10.94
N ALA A 248 -15.97 -14.26 -10.34
CA ALA A 248 -16.24 -14.81 -9.01
C ALA A 248 -16.03 -16.33 -8.97
N LEU A 249 -16.48 -17.04 -10.02
CA LEU A 249 -16.35 -18.49 -10.13
C LEU A 249 -14.88 -18.92 -10.28
N HIS A 250 -14.08 -18.13 -10.98
CA HIS A 250 -12.69 -18.46 -11.34
C HIS A 250 -11.63 -17.73 -10.50
N GLU A 251 -12.03 -17.09 -9.40
CA GLU A 251 -11.14 -16.36 -8.50
C GLU A 251 -9.92 -17.19 -8.06
N GLN A 252 -10.13 -18.47 -7.75
CA GLN A 252 -9.04 -19.37 -7.35
C GLN A 252 -8.08 -19.65 -8.49
N ALA A 253 -8.59 -19.87 -9.71
CA ALA A 253 -7.77 -20.11 -10.90
C ALA A 253 -6.93 -18.86 -11.23
N ILE A 254 -7.51 -17.67 -11.14
CA ILE A 254 -6.80 -16.40 -11.27
C ILE A 254 -5.66 -16.33 -10.24
N ALA A 255 -5.97 -16.59 -8.96
CA ALA A 255 -4.96 -16.54 -7.90
C ALA A 255 -3.83 -17.56 -8.12
N HIS A 256 -4.13 -18.77 -8.58
CA HIS A 256 -3.13 -19.78 -8.92
C HIS A 256 -2.23 -19.35 -10.07
N GLN A 257 -2.82 -18.88 -11.18
CA GLN A 257 -2.05 -18.39 -12.32
C GLN A 257 -1.09 -17.26 -11.94
N LEU A 258 -1.55 -16.29 -11.13
CA LEU A 258 -0.72 -15.19 -10.66
C LEU A 258 0.44 -15.66 -9.76
N ALA A 259 0.24 -16.73 -9.00
CA ALA A 259 1.24 -17.31 -8.10
C ALA A 259 2.27 -18.16 -8.85
N ASP A 260 1.83 -18.90 -9.87
CA ASP A 260 2.66 -19.85 -10.62
C ASP A 260 3.60 -19.15 -11.61
N ASP A 261 3.30 -17.90 -11.99
CA ASP A 261 4.15 -17.10 -12.87
C ASP A 261 5.33 -16.45 -12.12
N SER A 262 6.33 -17.27 -11.79
CA SER A 262 7.41 -16.93 -10.86
C SER A 262 8.27 -15.73 -11.28
N ASP A 263 8.37 -15.43 -12.58
CA ASP A 263 9.13 -14.27 -13.06
C ASP A 263 8.43 -12.95 -12.71
N TYR A 264 7.11 -13.01 -12.52
CA TYR A 264 6.26 -11.89 -12.13
C TYR A 264 5.98 -11.88 -10.63
N VAL A 265 6.74 -12.61 -9.81
CA VAL A 265 6.63 -12.58 -8.34
C VAL A 265 7.89 -11.98 -7.75
N ALA A 266 7.76 -10.93 -6.93
CA ALA A 266 8.87 -10.30 -6.25
C ALA A 266 8.46 -9.73 -4.89
N LEU A 267 9.45 -9.36 -4.07
CA LEU A 267 9.24 -8.57 -2.87
C LEU A 267 8.69 -7.20 -3.26
N CYS A 268 7.48 -6.87 -2.81
CA CYS A 268 6.80 -5.64 -3.18
C CYS A 268 6.03 -5.01 -2.02
N HIS A 269 5.62 -3.76 -2.25
CA HIS A 269 4.72 -3.02 -1.38
C HIS A 269 3.27 -3.19 -1.86
N TRP A 270 2.42 -3.85 -1.08
CA TRP A 270 1.04 -4.14 -1.51
C TRP A 270 0.15 -2.88 -1.68
N ASN A 271 0.37 -1.84 -0.86
CA ASN A 271 -0.46 -0.63 -0.84
C ASN A 271 0.37 0.65 -1.07
N ALA A 272 1.20 0.68 -2.11
CA ALA A 272 2.06 1.83 -2.43
C ALA A 272 1.29 2.95 -3.14
N ASN A 273 0.18 3.39 -2.54
CA ASN A 273 -0.54 4.57 -3.01
C ASN A 273 0.25 5.84 -2.66
N ILE A 274 -0.11 6.97 -3.29
CA ILE A 274 0.52 8.28 -3.11
C ILE A 274 0.59 8.73 -1.64
N ASP A 275 -0.39 8.38 -0.81
CA ASP A 275 -0.43 8.72 0.62
C ASP A 275 0.58 7.94 1.49
N ASN A 276 1.12 6.85 0.95
CA ASN A 276 2.19 6.03 1.53
C ASN A 276 3.56 6.34 0.91
N ALA A 277 3.68 7.48 0.21
CA ALA A 277 4.91 7.95 -0.39
C ALA A 277 5.29 9.35 0.11
N TRP A 278 6.57 9.70 -0.06
CA TRP A 278 7.01 11.09 -0.02
C TRP A 278 7.89 11.39 -1.22
N PHE A 279 7.84 12.64 -1.65
CA PHE A 279 8.50 13.10 -2.87
C PHE A 279 9.44 14.25 -2.55
N TRP A 280 10.55 14.29 -3.26
CA TRP A 280 11.49 15.41 -3.23
C TRP A 280 12.20 15.49 -4.57
N ARG A 281 12.78 16.66 -4.86
CA ARG A 281 13.64 16.84 -6.03
C ARG A 281 15.08 16.93 -5.61
N ASP A 282 15.96 16.31 -6.38
CA ASP A 282 17.39 16.54 -6.22
C ASP A 282 17.83 17.89 -6.82
N THR A 283 19.13 18.19 -6.74
CA THR A 283 19.71 19.41 -7.29
C THR A 283 19.58 19.53 -8.81
N GLY A 284 19.36 18.41 -9.52
CA GLY A 284 19.10 18.37 -10.96
C GLY A 284 17.62 18.50 -11.33
N GLY A 285 16.72 18.61 -10.35
CA GLY A 285 15.28 18.72 -10.54
C GLY A 285 14.57 17.38 -10.79
N THR A 286 15.29 16.25 -10.72
CA THR A 286 14.70 14.92 -10.85
C THR A 286 13.84 14.62 -9.63
N LEU A 287 12.60 14.21 -9.87
CA LEU A 287 11.65 13.81 -8.83
C LEU A 287 11.99 12.40 -8.33
N HIS A 288 12.17 12.27 -7.03
CA HIS A 288 12.41 11.02 -6.33
C HIS A 288 11.21 10.64 -5.47
N CYS A 289 11.11 9.35 -5.16
CA CYS A 289 10.05 8.79 -4.32
C CYS A 289 10.67 7.92 -3.22
N GLY A 290 10.17 8.08 -2.01
CA GLY A 290 10.38 7.17 -0.91
C GLY A 290 9.05 6.56 -0.47
N LEU A 291 9.10 5.37 0.13
CA LEU A 291 7.91 4.59 0.48
C LEU A 291 7.88 4.24 1.96
N MET A 292 6.70 4.35 2.58
CA MET A 292 6.44 4.05 3.99
C MET A 292 5.20 3.18 4.16
N ASP A 293 4.95 2.73 5.40
CA ASP A 293 3.82 1.86 5.78
C ASP A 293 3.87 0.45 5.15
N TRP A 294 4.87 -0.32 5.55
CA TRP A 294 5.20 -1.62 4.97
C TRP A 294 4.45 -2.78 5.64
N GLY A 295 3.30 -2.54 6.27
CA GLY A 295 2.53 -3.55 7.02
C GLY A 295 2.06 -4.76 6.21
N CYS A 296 2.01 -4.64 4.88
CA CYS A 296 1.64 -5.73 3.96
C CYS A 296 2.77 -6.03 2.96
N VAL A 297 4.03 -5.79 3.35
CA VAL A 297 5.18 -6.17 2.54
C VAL A 297 5.32 -7.68 2.47
N GLY A 298 5.65 -8.18 1.29
CA GLY A 298 5.82 -9.62 1.05
C GLY A 298 6.19 -9.90 -0.39
N GLN A 299 6.43 -11.18 -0.69
CA GLN A 299 6.49 -11.62 -2.08
C GLN A 299 5.07 -11.74 -2.64
N MET A 300 4.81 -11.08 -3.76
CA MET A 300 3.51 -11.08 -4.42
C MET A 300 3.69 -10.91 -5.94
N ASN A 301 2.63 -11.18 -6.69
CA ASN A 301 2.63 -10.90 -8.12
C ASN A 301 2.74 -9.38 -8.37
N LEU A 302 3.58 -8.98 -9.32
CA LEU A 302 3.85 -7.58 -9.66
C LEU A 302 2.58 -6.82 -10.08
N GLY A 303 1.65 -7.48 -10.77
CA GLY A 303 0.36 -6.89 -11.14
C GLY A 303 -0.50 -6.54 -9.91
N MET A 304 -0.38 -7.30 -8.82
CA MET A 304 -1.07 -7.02 -7.56
C MET A 304 -0.52 -5.75 -6.91
N ALA A 305 0.80 -5.63 -6.85
CA ALA A 305 1.47 -4.45 -6.30
C ALA A 305 1.15 -3.18 -7.12
N LEU A 306 1.09 -3.30 -8.45
CA LEU A 306 0.75 -2.18 -9.34
C LEU A 306 -0.71 -1.75 -9.23
N TRP A 307 -1.66 -2.71 -9.11
CA TRP A 307 -3.04 -2.37 -8.75
C TRP A 307 -3.07 -1.62 -7.40
N GLY A 308 -2.37 -2.14 -6.40
CA GLY A 308 -2.25 -1.50 -5.09
C GLY A 308 -1.75 -0.06 -5.18
N ALA A 309 -0.77 0.22 -6.04
CA ALA A 309 -0.19 1.54 -6.24
C ALA A 309 -1.08 2.50 -7.04
N MET A 310 -1.79 2.00 -8.06
CA MET A 310 -2.52 2.82 -9.03
C MET A 310 -4.03 2.87 -8.82
N SER A 311 -4.60 2.01 -7.98
CA SER A 311 -6.05 1.90 -7.80
C SER A 311 -6.72 3.21 -7.36
N GLY A 312 -6.01 4.05 -6.61
CA GLY A 312 -6.48 5.38 -6.21
C GLY A 312 -6.20 6.51 -7.21
N ALA A 313 -5.53 6.25 -8.33
CA ALA A 313 -5.12 7.29 -9.28
C ALA A 313 -6.30 8.00 -9.96
N GLU A 314 -6.06 9.15 -10.58
CA GLU A 314 -7.01 9.68 -11.57
C GLU A 314 -7.25 8.68 -12.71
N THR A 315 -8.48 8.60 -13.20
CA THR A 315 -8.86 7.66 -14.28
C THR A 315 -8.09 7.93 -15.58
N ASP A 316 -7.70 9.18 -15.85
CA ASP A 316 -6.83 9.51 -16.99
C ASP A 316 -5.44 8.85 -16.92
N MET A 317 -4.94 8.58 -15.71
CA MET A 317 -3.68 7.82 -15.54
C MET A 317 -3.81 6.41 -16.13
N TRP A 318 -4.99 5.81 -16.00
CA TRP A 318 -5.30 4.48 -16.53
C TRP A 318 -5.55 4.53 -18.03
N ASP A 319 -6.38 5.47 -18.48
CA ASP A 319 -6.83 5.54 -19.86
C ASP A 319 -5.72 5.97 -20.82
N THR A 320 -4.86 6.89 -20.38
CA THR A 320 -3.87 7.56 -21.24
C THR A 320 -2.44 7.09 -20.98
N HIS A 321 -2.09 6.74 -19.74
CA HIS A 321 -0.69 6.58 -19.32
C HIS A 321 -0.30 5.18 -18.85
N LEU A 322 -1.25 4.25 -18.71
CA LEU A 322 -0.98 2.92 -18.15
C LEU A 322 0.13 2.18 -18.92
N ASP A 323 0.06 2.14 -20.25
CA ASP A 323 1.02 1.38 -21.05
C ASP A 323 2.45 1.94 -20.92
N ASP A 324 2.61 3.27 -20.92
CA ASP A 324 3.90 3.92 -20.71
C ASP A 324 4.45 3.67 -19.30
N LEU A 325 3.59 3.64 -18.29
CA LEU A 325 3.94 3.38 -16.90
C LEU A 325 4.37 1.92 -16.70
N LEU A 326 3.67 0.97 -17.32
CA LEU A 326 4.06 -0.44 -17.31
C LEU A 326 5.36 -0.67 -18.06
N GLN A 327 5.57 0.00 -19.19
CA GLN A 327 6.83 -0.08 -19.93
C GLN A 327 8.00 0.48 -19.12
N LEU A 328 7.80 1.60 -18.43
CA LEU A 328 8.78 2.16 -17.49
C LEU A 328 9.11 1.15 -16.39
N PHE A 329 8.09 0.52 -15.80
CA PHE A 329 8.27 -0.44 -14.73
C PHE A 329 9.13 -1.63 -15.18
N VAL A 330 8.80 -2.28 -16.29
CA VAL A 330 9.57 -3.45 -16.77
C VAL A 330 11.01 -3.07 -17.13
N THR A 331 11.20 -1.90 -17.76
CA THR A 331 12.54 -1.40 -18.12
C THR A 331 13.41 -1.18 -16.88
N GLU A 332 12.84 -0.57 -15.84
CA GLU A 332 13.56 -0.31 -14.59
C GLU A 332 13.81 -1.60 -13.79
N TYR A 333 12.85 -2.53 -13.79
CA TYR A 333 12.97 -3.83 -13.16
C TYR A 333 14.13 -4.63 -13.76
N GLU A 334 14.22 -4.70 -15.09
CA GLU A 334 15.32 -5.33 -15.82
C GLU A 334 16.65 -4.63 -15.58
N ARG A 335 16.66 -3.28 -15.56
CA ARG A 335 17.86 -2.49 -15.24
C ARG A 335 18.41 -2.82 -13.85
N CYS A 336 17.53 -3.17 -12.91
CA CYS A 336 17.90 -3.62 -11.57
C CYS A 336 18.28 -5.11 -11.49
N GLY A 337 18.36 -5.82 -12.62
CA GLY A 337 18.80 -7.21 -12.71
C GLY A 337 17.67 -8.23 -12.57
N GLY A 338 16.40 -7.81 -12.63
CA GLY A 338 15.28 -8.73 -12.75
C GLY A 338 15.26 -9.43 -14.12
N PRO A 339 14.57 -10.58 -14.26
CA PRO A 339 14.34 -11.23 -15.54
C PRO A 339 13.61 -10.33 -16.54
N GLN A 340 13.72 -10.63 -17.82
CA GLN A 340 13.01 -9.89 -18.86
C GLN A 340 11.50 -10.09 -18.72
N LEU A 341 10.73 -9.00 -18.64
CA LEU A 341 9.27 -9.04 -18.48
C LEU A 341 8.56 -8.46 -19.69
N GLU A 342 7.44 -9.05 -20.05
CA GLU A 342 6.52 -8.48 -21.03
C GLU A 342 5.50 -7.56 -20.34
N ALA A 343 5.44 -6.30 -20.77
CA ALA A 343 4.49 -5.31 -20.26
C ALA A 343 3.02 -5.72 -20.50
N GLY A 344 2.73 -6.37 -21.63
CA GLY A 344 1.38 -6.88 -21.93
C GLY A 344 0.90 -7.95 -20.95
N ARG A 345 1.79 -8.88 -20.57
CA ARG A 345 1.51 -9.92 -19.57
C ARG A 345 1.40 -9.33 -18.16
N LEU A 346 2.24 -8.34 -17.81
CA LEU A 346 2.11 -7.58 -16.57
C LEU A 346 0.75 -6.88 -16.45
N ARG A 347 0.29 -6.23 -17.53
CA ARG A 347 -1.03 -5.60 -17.62
C ARG A 347 -2.13 -6.63 -17.41
N ARG A 348 -2.04 -7.80 -18.04
CA ARG A 348 -3.02 -8.88 -17.86
C ARG A 348 -3.10 -9.32 -16.39
N HIS A 349 -1.97 -9.55 -15.72
CA HIS A 349 -1.96 -9.90 -14.30
C HIS A 349 -2.63 -8.84 -13.42
N MET A 350 -2.30 -7.57 -13.66
CA MET A 350 -2.87 -6.44 -12.94
C MET A 350 -4.39 -6.35 -13.12
N LEU A 351 -4.90 -6.53 -14.34
CA LEU A 351 -6.33 -6.46 -14.64
C LEU A 351 -7.11 -7.66 -14.08
N LEU A 352 -6.58 -8.88 -14.18
CA LEU A 352 -7.22 -10.07 -13.60
C LEU A 352 -7.29 -9.97 -12.07
N TYR A 353 -6.22 -9.50 -11.43
CA TYR A 353 -6.23 -9.25 -9.99
C TYR A 353 -7.22 -8.14 -9.62
N ALA A 354 -7.21 -7.02 -10.35
CA ALA A 354 -8.13 -5.91 -10.13
C ALA A 354 -9.59 -6.38 -10.24
N ALA A 355 -9.90 -7.23 -11.21
CA ALA A 355 -11.23 -7.79 -11.40
C ALA A 355 -11.67 -8.68 -10.23
N ALA A 356 -10.81 -9.63 -9.83
CA ALA A 356 -11.09 -10.50 -8.68
C ALA A 356 -11.31 -9.68 -7.39
N MET A 357 -10.44 -8.70 -7.13
CA MET A 357 -10.60 -7.77 -5.99
C MET A 357 -11.85 -6.90 -6.12
N GLY A 358 -12.16 -6.44 -7.32
CA GLY A 358 -13.29 -5.58 -7.60
C GLY A 358 -14.63 -6.27 -7.36
N VAL A 359 -14.77 -7.50 -7.82
CA VAL A 359 -15.96 -8.33 -7.59
C VAL A 359 -16.17 -8.60 -6.09
N ALA A 360 -15.09 -8.91 -5.38
CA ALA A 360 -15.14 -9.16 -3.94
C ALA A 360 -15.53 -7.89 -3.14
N TRP A 361 -14.91 -6.75 -3.44
CA TRP A 361 -14.86 -5.60 -2.52
C TRP A 361 -15.42 -4.27 -3.04
N LEU A 362 -15.58 -4.09 -4.36
CA LEU A 362 -15.91 -2.77 -4.94
C LEU A 362 -17.32 -2.71 -5.55
N LEU A 363 -17.93 -3.84 -5.92
CA LEU A 363 -19.27 -3.83 -6.53
C LEU A 363 -20.40 -3.43 -5.57
N ASP A 364 -20.15 -3.32 -4.25
CA ASP A 364 -21.12 -2.78 -3.28
C ASP A 364 -20.93 -1.31 -2.91
N VAL A 365 -19.97 -0.62 -3.53
CA VAL A 365 -19.78 0.82 -3.32
C VAL A 365 -21.06 1.63 -3.55
N PRO A 366 -21.93 1.35 -4.56
CA PRO A 366 -23.21 2.04 -4.68
C PRO A 366 -24.09 1.93 -3.42
N ALA A 367 -24.11 0.77 -2.76
CA ALA A 367 -24.85 0.58 -1.52
C ALA A 367 -24.21 1.35 -0.35
N LEU A 368 -22.87 1.41 -0.30
CA LEU A 368 -22.13 2.22 0.66
C LEU A 368 -22.46 3.72 0.50
N ILE A 369 -22.45 4.24 -0.73
CA ILE A 369 -22.79 5.65 -1.02
C ILE A 369 -24.22 5.97 -0.61
N ARG A 370 -25.20 5.13 -1.00
CA ARG A 370 -26.62 5.33 -0.66
C ARG A 370 -26.88 5.27 0.85
N LYS A 371 -26.14 4.45 1.58
CA LYS A 371 -26.23 4.38 3.05
C LYS A 371 -25.63 5.62 3.72
N ARG A 372 -24.61 6.23 3.11
CA ARG A 372 -23.89 7.37 3.68
C ARG A 372 -24.63 8.70 3.52
N PHE A 373 -25.42 8.85 2.46
CA PHE A 373 -26.03 10.12 2.08
C PHE A 373 -27.54 10.00 1.86
N ASP A 374 -28.32 10.83 2.57
CA ASP A 374 -29.75 11.01 2.30
C ASP A 374 -30.00 11.61 0.91
N THR A 375 -29.10 12.50 0.48
CA THR A 375 -29.05 13.04 -0.88
C THR A 375 -27.65 12.89 -1.43
N VAL A 376 -27.51 11.96 -2.38
CA VAL A 376 -26.23 11.60 -3.00
C VAL A 376 -25.64 12.82 -3.72
N PRO A 377 -24.37 13.19 -3.44
CA PRO A 377 -23.68 14.28 -4.13
C PRO A 377 -23.61 14.10 -5.66
N GLY A 378 -23.64 15.20 -6.39
CA GLY A 378 -23.59 15.17 -7.87
C GLY A 378 -22.20 14.95 -8.46
N THR A 379 -21.14 15.09 -7.67
CA THR A 379 -19.74 14.96 -8.14
C THR A 379 -18.85 14.40 -7.04
N ARG A 380 -17.83 13.61 -7.41
CA ARG A 380 -16.83 13.09 -6.47
C ARG A 380 -16.02 14.18 -5.75
N LYS A 381 -16.02 15.40 -6.29
CA LYS A 381 -15.33 16.57 -5.71
C LYS A 381 -16.17 17.31 -4.66
N ASP A 382 -17.41 16.89 -4.41
CA ASP A 382 -18.23 17.43 -3.33
C ASP A 382 -17.48 17.24 -1.99
N PRO A 383 -17.37 18.27 -1.13
CA PRO A 383 -16.66 18.17 0.17
C PRO A 383 -17.07 16.96 1.00
N ARG A 384 -18.35 16.56 0.95
CA ARG A 384 -18.87 15.39 1.70
C ARG A 384 -18.28 14.06 1.23
N ILE A 385 -17.80 13.98 -0.01
CA ILE A 385 -17.05 12.84 -0.53
C ILE A 385 -15.55 13.12 -0.39
N ARG A 386 -15.09 14.29 -0.85
CA ARG A 386 -13.69 14.69 -0.87
C ARG A 386 -13.03 14.58 0.50
N ASP A 387 -13.71 14.93 1.58
CA ASP A 387 -13.11 14.99 2.93
C ASP A 387 -13.29 13.67 3.71
N ASP A 388 -13.99 12.68 3.14
CA ASP A 388 -14.22 11.36 3.75
C ASP A 388 -13.55 10.26 2.93
N GLU A 389 -12.37 9.81 3.36
CA GLU A 389 -11.61 8.77 2.67
C GLU A 389 -12.39 7.45 2.53
N SER A 390 -13.22 7.11 3.53
CA SER A 390 -14.04 5.89 3.53
C SER A 390 -15.10 5.88 2.43
N VAL A 391 -15.34 7.03 1.79
CA VAL A 391 -16.27 7.23 0.68
C VAL A 391 -15.49 7.49 -0.61
N ARG A 392 -14.56 8.46 -0.58
CA ARG A 392 -13.73 8.87 -1.72
C ARG A 392 -12.92 7.71 -2.31
N ALA A 393 -12.21 6.97 -1.46
CA ALA A 393 -11.30 5.93 -1.93
C ALA A 393 -12.04 4.79 -2.66
N PRO A 394 -13.07 4.14 -2.06
CA PRO A 394 -13.81 3.10 -2.77
C PRO A 394 -14.50 3.60 -4.05
N LEU A 395 -15.00 4.84 -4.08
CA LEU A 395 -15.62 5.41 -5.28
C LEU A 395 -14.61 5.59 -6.43
N GLN A 396 -13.43 6.13 -6.15
CA GLN A 396 -12.38 6.30 -7.16
C GLN A 396 -11.83 4.94 -7.63
N MET A 397 -11.60 4.00 -6.71
CA MET A 397 -11.14 2.64 -7.05
C MET A 397 -12.17 1.89 -7.91
N LEU A 398 -13.47 2.02 -7.59
CA LEU A 398 -14.54 1.49 -8.43
C LEU A 398 -14.53 2.14 -9.81
N SER A 399 -14.35 3.45 -9.90
CA SER A 399 -14.29 4.18 -11.17
C SER A 399 -13.17 3.64 -12.06
N ASN A 400 -11.95 3.51 -11.50
CA ASN A 400 -10.80 2.98 -12.22
C ASN A 400 -10.99 1.52 -12.63
N LEU A 401 -11.53 0.68 -11.73
CA LEU A 401 -11.86 -0.71 -12.04
C LEU A 401 -12.77 -0.79 -13.26
N LEU A 402 -13.90 -0.07 -13.26
CA LEU A 402 -14.90 -0.16 -14.32
C LEU A 402 -14.38 0.40 -15.64
N SER A 403 -13.66 1.52 -15.61
CA SER A 403 -13.05 2.09 -16.81
C SER A 403 -12.02 1.15 -17.42
N ALA A 404 -11.15 0.56 -16.61
CA ALA A 404 -10.17 -0.43 -17.06
C ALA A 404 -10.85 -1.71 -17.57
N TRP A 405 -11.92 -2.16 -16.92
CA TRP A 405 -12.69 -3.35 -17.32
C TRP A 405 -13.27 -3.20 -18.73
N GLU A 406 -13.90 -2.06 -18.99
CA GLU A 406 -14.48 -1.73 -20.28
C GLU A 406 -13.40 -1.59 -21.36
N ARG A 407 -12.35 -0.83 -21.06
CA ARG A 407 -11.27 -0.51 -22.01
C ARG A 407 -10.48 -1.75 -22.44
N HIS A 408 -10.16 -2.62 -21.48
CA HIS A 408 -9.29 -3.78 -21.71
C HIS A 408 -10.05 -5.09 -21.86
N ARG A 409 -11.38 -5.04 -21.93
CA ARG A 409 -12.21 -6.23 -22.21
C ARG A 409 -11.88 -7.38 -21.26
N VAL A 410 -11.93 -7.12 -19.95
CA VAL A 410 -11.43 -8.06 -18.95
C VAL A 410 -12.12 -9.43 -19.01
N GLY A 411 -13.39 -9.49 -19.44
CA GLY A 411 -14.08 -10.74 -19.73
C GLY A 411 -13.39 -11.63 -20.75
N ASP A 412 -12.75 -11.03 -21.76
CA ASP A 412 -12.00 -11.74 -22.81
C ASP A 412 -10.66 -12.26 -22.25
N LEU A 413 -10.04 -11.52 -21.31
CA LEU A 413 -8.80 -11.94 -20.64
C LEU A 413 -8.98 -13.17 -19.74
N LEU A 414 -10.20 -13.41 -19.27
CA LEU A 414 -10.54 -14.60 -18.50
C LEU A 414 -10.49 -15.84 -19.37
N ASP A 415 -10.87 -15.78 -20.64
CA ASP A 415 -10.91 -16.96 -21.52
C ASP A 415 -9.52 -17.60 -21.66
N ASP A 416 -8.45 -16.80 -21.59
CA ASP A 416 -7.07 -17.28 -21.57
C ASP A 416 -6.62 -17.87 -20.22
N VAL A 417 -7.44 -17.76 -19.16
CA VAL A 417 -7.22 -18.34 -17.82
C VAL A 417 -8.00 -19.65 -17.68
N LEU A 418 -9.07 -19.81 -18.46
CA LEU A 418 -9.95 -20.96 -18.42
C LEU A 418 -9.39 -22.08 -19.30
N PRO A 419 -9.46 -23.35 -18.84
CA PRO A 419 -9.07 -24.50 -19.66
C PRO A 419 -10.00 -24.75 -20.85
#